data_AF-A0A2V9W9C5-F1
#
_entry.id   AF-A0A2V9W9C5-F1
#
_cell.length_a   1.000
_cell.length_b   1.000
_cell.length_c   1.000
_cell.angle_alpha   90.00
_cell.angle_beta   90.00
_cell.angle_gamma   90.00
#
_symmetry.space_group_name_H-M   'P 1'
#
loop_
_entity.id
_entity.type
_entity.pdbx_description
1 polymer ?
#
loop_
_entity_poly.entity_id
_entity_poly.type
_entity_poly.pdbx_seq_one_letter_code
_entity_poly.pdbx_strand_id
1 'polypeptide(L)' 'YLSQSDLRLHFGLEKRTKVNLIEVHWPSGIVDKIADTGVNRIITIKEGQGIVEQKDFKNGAQPLRNRAR' A
#
# COMPACT_ATOMS: atom_id res chain seq x y z
N TYR A 1 12.11 13.32 22.18
CA TYR A 1 11.02 13.58 21.24
C TYR A 1 11.28 12.74 20.00
N LEU A 2 10.58 11.61 19.83
CA LEU A 2 10.73 10.71 18.68
C LEU A 2 9.49 10.88 17.79
N SER A 3 9.59 11.79 16.82
CA SER A 3 8.56 11.97 15.79
C SER A 3 8.53 10.74 14.90
N GLN A 4 7.55 9.86 15.10
CA GLN A 4 7.25 8.78 14.17
C GLN A 4 6.59 9.38 12.93
N SER A 5 7.41 9.73 11.94
CA SER A 5 6.97 10.10 10.60
C SER A 5 6.90 8.82 9.74
N ASP A 6 5.93 7.96 10.00
CA ASP A 6 5.60 6.91 9.04
C ASP A 6 4.80 7.59 7.91
N LEU A 7 5.51 8.14 6.93
CA LEU A 7 4.92 8.84 5.79
C LEU A 7 4.35 7.82 4.80
N ARG A 8 3.31 7.09 5.21
CA ARG A 8 2.56 6.23 4.29
C ARG A 8 1.74 7.11 3.37
N LEU A 9 2.04 7.04 2.09
CA LEU A 9 1.24 7.67 1.06
C LEU A 9 -0.01 6.82 0.82
N HIS A 10 -1.17 7.40 1.13
CA HIS A 10 -2.46 6.78 0.85
C HIS A 10 -3.04 7.39 -0.43
N PHE A 11 -3.31 6.54 -1.42
CA PHE A 11 -3.93 6.95 -2.69
C PHE A 11 -5.37 6.42 -2.75
N GLY A 12 -6.33 7.33 -2.80
CA GLY A 12 -7.75 6.99 -2.97
C GLY A 12 -8.07 6.64 -4.42
N LEU A 13 -8.49 5.40 -4.67
CA LEU A 13 -8.80 4.89 -6.02
C LEU A 13 -10.30 4.71 -6.27
N GLU A 14 -11.12 5.23 -5.34
CA GLU A 14 -12.59 5.11 -5.32
C GLU A 14 -13.07 3.68 -5.62
N LYS A 15 -13.76 3.48 -6.75
CA LYS A 15 -14.35 2.19 -7.15
C LYS A 15 -13.42 1.34 -8.01
N ARG A 16 -12.20 1.80 -8.30
CA ARG A 16 -11.23 1.03 -9.10
C ARG A 16 -10.70 -0.12 -8.25
N THR A 17 -10.71 -1.31 -8.82
CA THR A 17 -10.23 -2.54 -8.16
C THR A 17 -8.77 -2.86 -8.46
N LYS A 18 -8.14 -2.08 -9.37
CA LYS A 18 -6.76 -2.25 -9.79
C LYS A 18 -6.06 -0.90 -9.99
N VAL A 19 -4.78 -0.87 -9.66
CA VAL A 19 -3.84 0.19 -10.03
C VAL A 19 -3.13 -0.23 -11.30
N ASN A 20 -3.21 0.60 -12.35
CA ASN A 20 -2.57 0.32 -13.63
C ASN A 20 -1.05 0.40 -13.54
N LEU A 21 -0.53 1.45 -12.90
CA LEU A 21 0.89 1.70 -12.79
C LEU A 21 1.21 2.53 -11.55
N ILE A 22 2.25 2.12 -10.83
CA ILE A 22 2.91 2.87 -9.76
C ILE A 22 4.33 3.11 -10.25
N GLU A 23 4.72 4.38 -10.35
CA GLU A 23 6.09 4.78 -10.67
C GLU A 23 6.71 5.46 -9.45
N VAL A 24 7.85 4.96 -8.99
CA VAL A 24 8.62 5.54 -7.89
C VAL A 24 9.90 6.12 -8.45
N HIS A 25 10.03 7.44 -8.38
CA HIS A 25 11.23 8.16 -8.77
C HIS A 25 12.12 8.35 -7.56
N TRP A 26 13.26 7.68 -7.53
CA TRP A 26 14.21 7.78 -6.44
C TRP A 26 15.17 8.97 -6.63
N PRO A 27 15.71 9.55 -5.53
CA PRO A 27 16.70 10.61 -5.62
C PRO A 27 17.98 10.23 -6.37
N SER A 28 18.31 8.94 -6.45
CA SER A 28 19.43 8.42 -7.24
C SER A 28 19.21 8.49 -8.76
N GLY A 29 17.99 8.78 -9.20
CA GLY A 29 17.58 8.74 -10.61
C GLY A 29 17.02 7.38 -11.07
N ILE A 30 17.02 6.36 -10.20
CA ILE A 30 16.35 5.08 -10.48
C ILE A 30 14.83 5.29 -10.50
N VAL A 31 14.16 4.65 -11.44
CA VAL A 31 12.69 4.63 -11.52
C VAL A 31 12.19 3.20 -11.43
N ASP A 32 11.49 2.88 -10.35
CA ASP A 32 10.82 1.59 -10.20
C ASP A 32 9.39 1.68 -10.71
N LYS A 33 9.04 0.82 -11.67
CA LYS A 33 7.71 0.74 -12.29
C LYS A 33 7.02 -0.55 -11.91
N ILE A 34 5.82 -0.43 -11.35
CA ILE A 34 5.05 -1.54 -10.84
C ILE A 34 3.66 -1.49 -11.47
N ALA A 35 3.33 -2.50 -12.27
CA ALA A 35 2.05 -2.60 -12.96
C ALA A 35 1.10 -3.58 -12.25
N ASP A 36 -0.20 -3.43 -12.53
CA ASP A 36 -1.24 -4.41 -12.18
C ASP A 36 -1.36 -4.78 -10.68
N THR A 37 -1.07 -3.83 -9.79
CA THR A 37 -1.24 -4.04 -8.35
C THR A 37 -2.71 -3.92 -7.93
N GLY A 38 -3.17 -4.91 -7.15
CA GLY A 38 -4.50 -4.86 -6.53
C GLY A 38 -4.63 -3.74 -5.52
N VAL A 39 -5.85 -3.22 -5.33
CA VAL A 39 -6.15 -2.17 -4.36
C VAL A 39 -6.21 -2.69 -2.92
N ASN A 40 -6.17 -1.76 -1.95
CA ASN A 40 -6.26 -2.06 -0.53
C ASN A 40 -5.10 -2.94 -0.03
N ARG A 41 -3.87 -2.61 -0.46
CA ARG A 41 -2.64 -3.31 -0.12
C ARG A 41 -1.58 -2.34 0.36
N ILE A 42 -0.75 -2.81 1.28
CA ILE A 42 0.50 -2.18 1.67
C ILE A 42 1.59 -2.82 0.82
N ILE A 43 2.31 -1.99 0.06
CA ILE A 43 3.41 -2.41 -0.80
C ILE A 43 4.68 -1.72 -0.29
N THR A 44 5.71 -2.51 0.01
CA THR A 44 7.04 -2.02 0.36
C THR A 44 7.92 -2.15 -0.86
N ILE A 45 8.46 -1.01 -1.32
CA ILE A 45 9.33 -0.94 -2.49
C ILE A 45 10.71 -0.57 -1.99
N LYS A 46 11.72 -1.33 -2.42
CA LYS A 46 13.12 -1.01 -2.15
C LYS A 46 13.78 -0.59 -3.46
N GLU A 47 14.43 0.55 -3.40
CA GLU A 47 15.14 1.17 -4.52
C GLU A 47 16.01 0.16 -5.29
N GLY A 48 15.76 0.06 -6.59
CA GLY A 48 16.50 -0.82 -7.52
C GLY A 48 16.22 -2.31 -7.35
N GLN A 49 15.32 -2.69 -6.43
CA GLN A 49 14.87 -4.07 -6.23
C GLN A 49 13.38 -4.23 -6.55
N GLY A 50 12.62 -3.13 -6.63
CA GLY A 50 11.18 -3.16 -6.82
C GLY A 50 10.43 -3.56 -5.55
N ILE A 51 9.36 -4.34 -5.69
CA ILE A 51 8.52 -4.76 -4.56
C ILE A 51 9.26 -5.82 -3.74
N VAL A 52 9.54 -5.51 -2.47
CA VAL A 52 10.14 -6.45 -1.52
C VAL A 52 9.13 -7.05 -0.55
N GLU A 53 7.98 -6.40 -0.37
CA GLU A 53 6.91 -6.93 0.46
C GLU A 53 5.54 -6.43 -0.03
N GLN A 54 4.53 -7.31 0.04
CA GLN A 54 3.15 -6.97 -0.26
C GLN A 54 2.23 -7.62 0.77
N LYS A 55 1.41 -6.81 1.44
CA LYS A 55 0.45 -7.24 2.46
C LYS A 55 -0.93 -6.67 2.17
N ASP A 56 -1.98 -7.43 2.41
CA ASP A 56 -3.34 -6.89 2.33
C ASP A 56 -3.57 -5.91 3.49
N PHE A 57 -4.08 -4.72 3.18
CA PHE A 57 -4.53 -3.77 4.20
C PHE A 57 -5.86 -4.29 4.75
N LYS A 58 -5.81 -5.15 5.76
CA LYS A 58 -7.02 -5.66 6.41
C LYS A 58 -7.70 -4.50 7.14
N ASN A 59 -8.81 -4.02 6.59
CA ASN A 59 -9.74 -3.20 7.35
C ASN A 59 -10.18 -4.02 8.55
N GLY A 60 -10.03 -3.47 9.75
CA GLY A 60 -10.41 -4.10 11.02
C GLY A 60 -11.92 -4.29 11.19
N ALA A 61 -12.65 -4.69 10.15
CA ALA A 61 -14.00 -5.22 10.27
C ALA A 61 -13.91 -6.62 10.92
N GLN A 62 -13.54 -6.65 12.20
CA GLN A 62 -13.97 -7.72 13.09
C GLN A 62 -15.50 -7.76 12.94
N PRO A 63 -16.12 -8.86 12.47
CA PRO A 63 -17.56 -8.94 12.53
C PRO A 63 -17.94 -8.79 14.01
N LEU A 64 -18.73 -7.77 14.33
CA LEU A 64 -19.30 -7.58 15.66
C LEU A 64 -20.03 -8.87 16.01
N ARG A 65 -19.40 -9.72 16.82
CA ARG A 65 -20.01 -10.95 17.33
C ARG A 65 -20.96 -10.57 18.46
N ASN A 66 -22.01 -9.83 18.13
CA ASN A 66 -23.19 -9.69 18.99
C ASN A 66 -24.21 -10.73 18.56
N ARG A 67 -24.17 -11.88 19.21
CA ARG A 67 -25.40 -12.63 19.47
C ARG A 67 -25.71 -12.49 20.95
N ALA A 68 -26.63 -11.58 21.21
CA ALA A 68 -27.46 -11.61 22.40
C ALA A 68 -28.11 -13.01 22.52
N ARG A 69 -27.94 -13.63 23.67
CA ARG A 69 -28.97 -14.36 24.40
C ARG A 69 -28.69 -14.21 25.88
#